data_AF-A0A1K1M9V0-F1
#
_entry.id   AF-A0A1K1M9V0-F1
#
_cell.length_a   1.000
_cell.length_b   1.000
_cell.length_c   1.000
_cell.angle_alpha   90.00
_cell.angle_beta   90.00
_cell.angle_gamma   90.00
#
_symmetry.space_group_name_H-M   'P 1'
#
loop_
_entity.id
_entity.type
_entity.pdbx_description
1 polymer ?
#
loop_
_entity_poly.entity_id
_entity_poly.type
_entity_poly.pdbx_seq_one_letter_code
_entity_poly.pdbx_strand_id
1 'polypeptide(L)'
;MKKLALLLSSAALGASLLVLGPAAYTSADQTWREGKPSPAAAAAPLSEQPPEASVSANANAPAAPSSVLREAVSGFVSELAKQPGFENWSQAEWTSQPLGPGTHGWVILLKAGGQEIGYLIVYADENGGYRLTEYGRGNYPLFSQQTLYQSLVRLELIEYAYRAEPYYYNPLQAVWQVTVENADRVWYIDAKTGEELPFMSADSFPEPSFSMKPFTTAGSLHTIIQASHTSPVDPYGTLSWVQGIPAAGGGLFESLQAQIKAGTPPVYAAELYDGQVTIPLAVSGYQVWSGGDRFVQVVQDDDRYLPLDVLTRLGHFYP
;
A
#
# COMPACT_ATOMS: atom_id res chain seq x y z
N MET A 1 -28.15 -62.26 -5.43
CA MET A 1 -28.58 -62.30 -4.02
C MET A 1 -28.98 -60.86 -3.66
N LYS A 2 -30.25 -60.41 -3.80
CA LYS A 2 -31.34 -60.45 -2.79
C LYS A 2 -30.79 -60.15 -1.39
N LYS A 3 -30.96 -58.94 -0.83
CA LYS A 3 -32.08 -58.45 0.05
C LYS A 3 -31.38 -57.58 1.14
N LEU A 4 -31.92 -56.61 1.88
CA LEU A 4 -33.21 -55.94 2.07
C LEU A 4 -32.92 -54.73 2.99
N ALA A 5 -33.73 -53.68 2.91
CA ALA A 5 -33.75 -52.53 3.83
C ALA A 5 -34.11 -52.90 5.28
N LEU A 6 -33.79 -52.02 6.24
CA LEU A 6 -34.68 -51.72 7.35
C LEU A 6 -34.45 -50.29 7.89
N LEU A 7 -35.50 -49.48 7.82
CA LEU A 7 -35.73 -48.26 8.59
C LEU A 7 -36.17 -48.63 10.01
N LEU A 8 -35.79 -47.83 11.01
CA LEU A 8 -36.57 -47.67 12.23
C LEU A 8 -36.36 -46.28 12.84
N SER A 9 -37.43 -45.50 12.77
CA SER A 9 -37.63 -44.22 13.44
C SER A 9 -37.88 -44.44 14.93
N SER A 10 -37.41 -43.54 15.78
CA SER A 10 -38.04 -43.25 17.08
C SER A 10 -37.75 -41.82 17.49
N ALA A 11 -38.83 -41.08 17.70
CA ALA A 11 -38.90 -39.73 18.21
C ALA A 11 -39.21 -39.76 19.71
N ALA A 12 -38.59 -38.88 20.49
CA ALA A 12 -39.08 -38.36 21.77
C ALA A 12 -38.36 -37.00 22.00
N LEU A 13 -39.04 -35.87 21.78
CA LEU A 13 -39.75 -35.09 22.80
C LEU A 13 -38.89 -34.73 24.02
N GLY A 14 -38.32 -33.52 23.97
CA GLY A 14 -37.71 -32.83 25.10
C GLY A 14 -37.83 -31.32 24.88
N ALA A 15 -38.95 -30.76 25.32
CA ALA A 15 -39.18 -29.32 25.36
C ALA A 15 -38.39 -28.72 26.53
N SER A 16 -37.65 -27.63 26.28
CA SER A 16 -37.35 -26.63 27.30
C SER A 16 -37.12 -25.29 26.61
N LEU A 17 -38.14 -24.45 26.69
CA LEU A 17 -38.06 -23.02 26.46
C LEU A 17 -37.24 -22.39 27.60
N LEU A 18 -36.20 -21.64 27.27
CA LEU A 18 -35.74 -20.53 28.09
C LEU A 18 -35.71 -19.29 27.19
N VAL A 19 -36.77 -18.49 27.31
CA VAL A 19 -36.85 -17.13 26.82
C VAL A 19 -36.21 -16.25 27.90
N LEU A 20 -35.05 -15.66 27.59
CA LEU A 20 -34.52 -14.53 28.35
C LEU A 20 -34.82 -13.26 27.53
N GLY A 21 -35.86 -12.55 27.96
CA GLY A 21 -36.21 -11.23 27.46
C GLY A 21 -35.33 -10.13 28.09
N PRO A 22 -35.30 -8.94 27.46
CA PRO A 22 -34.42 -7.85 27.86
C PRO A 22 -34.91 -7.16 29.13
N ALA A 23 -33.98 -6.85 30.04
CA ALA A 23 -34.23 -5.99 31.18
C ALA A 23 -34.32 -4.53 30.71
N ALA A 24 -35.53 -3.98 30.79
CA ALA A 24 -35.77 -2.55 30.67
C ALA A 24 -35.27 -1.84 31.94
N TYR A 25 -34.36 -0.87 31.77
CA TYR A 25 -34.04 0.09 32.83
C TYR A 25 -35.17 1.11 32.92
N THR A 26 -35.87 1.08 34.04
CA THR A 26 -36.88 2.07 34.44
C THR A 26 -36.22 3.39 34.84
N SER A 27 -36.74 4.45 34.22
CA SER A 27 -36.64 5.85 34.59
C SER A 27 -37.00 6.12 36.05
N ALA A 28 -36.17 6.92 36.72
CA ALA A 28 -36.55 7.63 37.93
C ALA A 28 -36.73 9.11 37.58
N ASP A 29 -37.99 9.55 37.61
CA ASP A 29 -38.39 10.95 37.67
C ASP A 29 -37.90 11.58 38.98
N GLN A 30 -37.18 12.71 38.86
CA GLN A 30 -37.20 13.75 39.88
C GLN A 30 -37.50 15.09 39.20
N THR A 31 -38.70 15.61 39.49
CA THR A 31 -39.17 16.94 39.13
C THR A 31 -38.97 17.91 40.29
N TRP A 32 -38.97 19.21 39.93
CA TRP A 32 -39.03 20.44 40.76
C TRP A 32 -37.65 20.99 41.21
N ARG A 33 -37.23 22.22 40.84
CA ARG A 33 -37.96 23.48 40.66
C ARG A 33 -37.35 24.41 39.59
N GLU A 34 -38.25 25.21 39.04
CA GLU A 34 -38.05 26.37 38.16
C GLU A 34 -37.12 27.45 38.73
N GLY A 35 -36.23 27.95 37.88
CA GLY A 35 -35.63 29.28 37.97
C GLY A 35 -35.51 29.85 36.56
N LYS A 36 -36.28 30.90 36.25
CA LYS A 36 -36.26 31.60 34.96
C LYS A 36 -34.87 32.17 34.63
N PRO A 37 -34.51 32.28 33.33
CA PRO A 37 -33.19 32.72 32.88
C PRO A 37 -33.08 34.26 32.82
N SER A 38 -31.87 34.78 33.01
CA SER A 38 -31.46 36.12 32.58
C SER A 38 -30.23 36.01 31.67
N PRO A 39 -30.14 36.78 30.57
CA PRO A 39 -29.23 36.52 29.46
C PRO A 39 -27.91 37.28 29.56
N ALA A 40 -26.99 36.93 28.65
CA ALA A 40 -25.76 37.61 28.24
C ALA A 40 -24.45 37.07 28.84
N ALA A 41 -23.81 36.19 28.07
CA ALA A 41 -22.44 36.40 27.61
C ALA A 41 -22.17 35.44 26.44
N ALA A 42 -21.89 36.00 25.27
CA ALA A 42 -21.46 35.26 24.10
C ALA A 42 -20.12 34.59 24.40
N ALA A 43 -20.09 33.25 24.35
CA ALA A 43 -18.85 32.48 24.31
C ALA A 43 -18.68 31.95 22.88
N ALA A 44 -17.63 32.42 22.22
CA ALA A 44 -17.18 31.95 20.92
C ALA A 44 -16.80 30.45 20.98
N PRO A 45 -16.95 29.68 19.90
CA PRO A 45 -16.51 28.30 19.87
C PRO A 45 -14.98 28.24 19.90
N LEU A 46 -14.43 27.56 20.92
CA LEU A 46 -13.05 27.10 20.96
C LEU A 46 -12.88 26.02 19.88
N SER A 47 -12.29 26.39 18.75
CA SER A 47 -11.68 25.42 17.83
C SER A 47 -10.46 24.84 18.52
N GLU A 48 -10.57 23.62 19.06
CA GLU A 48 -9.40 22.82 19.47
C GLU A 48 -8.70 22.31 18.20
N GLN A 49 -7.77 23.12 17.71
CA GLN A 49 -6.74 22.69 16.78
C GLN A 49 -5.71 21.87 17.59
N PRO A 50 -5.31 20.66 17.16
CA PRO A 50 -4.29 19.89 17.86
C PRO A 50 -3.00 20.71 18.00
N PRO A 51 -2.27 20.59 19.12
CA PRO A 51 -1.02 21.31 19.30
C PRO A 51 -0.05 20.88 18.20
N GLU A 52 0.49 21.85 17.46
CA GLU A 52 1.61 21.65 16.55
C GLU A 52 2.78 21.11 17.38
N ALA A 53 2.99 19.79 17.30
CA ALA A 53 4.24 19.18 17.70
C ALA A 53 5.35 19.89 16.92
N SER A 54 6.25 20.53 17.64
CA SER A 54 7.41 21.22 17.09
C SER A 54 8.35 20.20 16.46
N VAL A 55 8.07 19.84 15.22
CA VAL A 55 9.01 19.13 14.34
C VAL A 55 10.17 20.10 14.15
N SER A 56 11.33 19.80 14.75
CA SER A 56 12.59 20.36 14.26
C SER A 56 12.85 19.73 12.89
N ALA A 57 12.12 20.21 11.90
CA ALA A 57 12.32 19.89 10.50
C ALA A 57 13.69 20.43 10.13
N ASN A 58 14.62 19.51 9.90
CA ASN A 58 15.96 19.80 9.44
C ASN A 58 15.86 20.74 8.22
N ALA A 59 16.50 21.90 8.29
CA ALA A 59 16.44 22.98 7.31
C ALA A 59 17.19 22.66 6.01
N ASN A 60 16.91 21.50 5.40
CA ASN A 60 17.19 21.22 4.01
C ASN A 60 15.86 21.11 3.29
N ALA A 61 15.29 22.25 2.89
CA ALA A 61 14.26 22.25 1.87
C ALA A 61 14.81 21.46 0.66
N PRO A 62 14.09 20.44 0.15
CA PRO A 62 14.58 19.68 -0.98
C PRO A 62 14.84 20.64 -2.13
N ALA A 63 16.03 20.54 -2.74
CA ALA A 63 16.36 21.33 -3.91
C ALA A 63 15.27 21.13 -4.97
N ALA A 64 14.87 22.23 -5.62
CA ALA A 64 13.83 22.16 -6.64
C ALA A 64 14.22 21.11 -7.70
N PRO A 65 13.27 20.23 -8.11
CA PRO A 65 13.57 19.19 -9.08
C PRO A 65 14.00 19.81 -10.41
N SER A 66 14.95 19.14 -11.07
CA SER A 66 15.47 19.55 -12.39
C SER A 66 14.33 19.70 -13.41
N SER A 67 14.51 20.55 -14.42
CA SER A 67 13.54 20.70 -15.51
C SER A 67 13.26 19.36 -16.20
N VAL A 68 14.30 18.55 -16.40
CA VAL A 68 14.20 17.23 -17.03
C VAL A 68 13.36 16.25 -16.20
N LEU A 69 13.53 16.22 -14.88
CA LEU A 69 12.69 15.39 -14.00
C LEU A 69 11.22 15.84 -14.09
N ARG A 70 10.97 17.15 -14.07
CA ARG A 70 9.61 17.70 -14.16
C ARG A 70 8.93 17.34 -15.48
N GLU A 71 9.66 17.42 -16.59
CA GLU A 71 9.15 17.00 -17.91
C GLU A 71 8.86 15.50 -17.94
N ALA A 72 9.74 14.67 -17.38
CA ALA A 72 9.53 13.23 -17.33
C ALA A 72 8.30 12.84 -16.49
N VAL A 73 8.18 13.39 -15.28
CA VAL A 73 7.01 13.19 -14.40
C VAL A 73 5.72 13.62 -15.09
N SER A 74 5.73 14.79 -15.76
CA SER A 74 4.58 15.26 -16.52
C SER A 74 4.18 14.28 -17.63
N GLY A 75 5.16 13.73 -18.37
CA GLY A 75 4.91 12.71 -19.39
C GLY A 75 4.26 11.45 -18.82
N PHE A 76 4.81 10.91 -17.72
CA PHE A 76 4.24 9.73 -17.05
C PHE A 76 2.83 9.98 -16.53
N VAL A 77 2.61 11.09 -15.82
CA VAL A 77 1.30 11.47 -15.26
C VAL A 77 0.27 11.66 -16.37
N SER A 78 0.64 12.33 -17.45
CA SER A 78 -0.24 12.57 -18.61
C SER A 78 -0.66 11.27 -19.29
N GLU A 79 0.27 10.31 -19.43
CA GLU A 79 -0.07 8.99 -19.99
C GLU A 79 -0.94 8.17 -19.05
N LEU A 80 -0.60 8.12 -17.76
CA LEU A 80 -1.35 7.38 -16.75
C LEU A 80 -2.77 7.94 -16.58
N ALA A 81 -2.95 9.25 -16.62
CA ALA A 81 -4.25 9.90 -16.50
C ALA A 81 -5.26 9.52 -17.60
N LYS A 82 -4.81 8.89 -18.70
CA LYS A 82 -5.68 8.35 -19.75
C LYS A 82 -6.28 6.99 -19.40
N GLN A 83 -5.74 6.33 -18.37
CA GLN A 83 -6.18 5.00 -17.95
C GLN A 83 -7.36 5.10 -16.98
N PRO A 84 -8.30 4.12 -17.02
CA PRO A 84 -9.40 4.07 -16.09
C PRO A 84 -8.93 4.10 -14.63
N GLY A 85 -9.53 4.99 -13.84
CA GLY A 85 -9.23 5.17 -12.42
C GLY A 85 -8.16 6.24 -12.13
N PHE A 86 -7.34 6.64 -13.11
CA PHE A 86 -6.26 7.61 -12.95
C PHE A 86 -6.64 9.04 -13.38
N GLU A 87 -7.90 9.30 -13.70
CA GLU A 87 -8.33 10.53 -14.40
C GLU A 87 -7.97 11.82 -13.62
N ASN A 88 -8.03 11.74 -12.29
CA ASN A 88 -7.72 12.85 -11.39
C ASN A 88 -6.21 13.20 -11.33
N TRP A 89 -5.33 12.33 -11.86
CA TRP A 89 -3.89 12.61 -11.90
C TRP A 89 -3.55 13.78 -12.83
N SER A 90 -4.41 14.09 -13.80
CA SER A 90 -4.26 15.25 -14.70
C SER A 90 -4.24 16.60 -13.97
N GLN A 91 -4.77 16.66 -12.74
CA GLN A 91 -4.81 17.85 -11.89
C GLN A 91 -3.86 17.72 -10.67
N ALA A 92 -2.99 16.70 -10.66
CA ALA A 92 -2.14 16.44 -9.52
C ALA A 92 -1.02 17.47 -9.40
N GLU A 93 -0.85 17.98 -8.19
CA GLU A 93 0.41 18.56 -7.75
C GLU A 93 1.32 17.45 -7.24
N TRP A 94 2.63 17.68 -7.25
CA TRP A 94 3.56 16.64 -6.80
C TRP A 94 4.78 17.19 -6.07
N THR A 95 5.33 16.33 -5.21
CA THR A 95 6.60 16.55 -4.51
C THR A 95 7.52 15.38 -4.78
N SER A 96 8.84 15.60 -4.74
CA SER A 96 9.84 14.55 -4.92
C SER A 96 10.70 14.38 -3.68
N GLN A 97 10.98 13.14 -3.31
CA GLN A 97 11.92 12.80 -2.24
C GLN A 97 12.93 11.77 -2.75
N PRO A 98 14.24 11.91 -2.45
CA PRO A 98 15.24 10.93 -2.86
C PRO A 98 15.03 9.60 -2.11
N LEU A 99 15.26 8.48 -2.80
CA LEU A 99 15.13 7.12 -2.24
C LEU A 99 16.35 6.63 -1.45
N GLY A 100 17.18 7.56 -1.01
CA GLY A 100 18.42 7.29 -0.29
C GLY A 100 19.67 7.70 -1.06
N PRO A 101 20.82 7.82 -0.37
CA PRO A 101 22.07 8.27 -0.96
C PRO A 101 22.53 7.42 -2.15
N GLY A 102 23.00 8.05 -3.22
CA GLY A 102 23.61 7.36 -4.37
C GLY A 102 22.65 6.59 -5.29
N THR A 103 21.37 6.50 -4.96
CA THR A 103 20.37 5.75 -5.75
C THR A 103 20.05 6.37 -7.10
N HIS A 104 20.21 7.69 -7.24
CA HIS A 104 19.68 8.47 -8.36
C HIS A 104 18.20 8.14 -8.64
N GLY A 105 17.45 7.86 -7.58
CA GLY A 105 16.04 7.49 -7.60
C GLY A 105 15.22 8.41 -6.70
N TRP A 106 13.97 8.65 -7.10
CA TRP A 106 13.03 9.49 -6.39
C TRP A 106 11.67 8.82 -6.27
N VAL A 107 11.04 8.99 -5.12
CA VAL A 107 9.59 8.86 -4.98
C VAL A 107 8.96 10.20 -5.32
N ILE A 108 7.96 10.18 -6.19
CA ILE A 108 7.13 11.31 -6.57
C ILE A 108 5.77 11.08 -5.93
N LEU A 109 5.39 11.91 -4.95
CA LEU A 109 4.10 11.83 -4.29
C LEU A 109 3.12 12.77 -4.98
N LEU A 110 1.96 12.24 -5.39
CA LEU A 110 0.93 12.97 -6.12
C LEU A 110 -0.21 13.35 -5.16
N LYS A 111 -0.65 14.61 -5.24
CA LYS A 111 -1.76 15.13 -4.46
C LYS A 111 -2.77 15.87 -5.32
N ALA A 112 -4.05 15.71 -5.02
CA ALA A 112 -5.12 16.54 -5.58
C ALA A 112 -6.03 17.02 -4.45
N GLY A 113 -6.32 18.32 -4.40
CA GLY A 113 -7.12 18.90 -3.32
C GLY A 113 -6.51 18.68 -1.92
N GLY A 114 -5.18 18.59 -1.83
CA GLY A 114 -4.46 18.32 -0.57
C GLY A 114 -4.39 16.85 -0.14
N GLN A 115 -5.12 15.94 -0.82
CA GLN A 115 -5.12 14.51 -0.52
C GLN A 115 -4.12 13.76 -1.41
N GLU A 116 -3.45 12.77 -0.84
CA GLU A 116 -2.61 11.83 -1.61
C GLU A 116 -3.51 11.00 -2.54
N ILE A 117 -3.12 10.89 -3.81
CA ILE A 117 -3.88 10.16 -4.84
C ILE A 117 -3.02 9.13 -5.60
N GLY A 118 -1.74 9.06 -5.27
CA GLY A 118 -0.82 8.08 -5.82
C GLY A 118 0.64 8.49 -5.73
N TYR A 119 1.50 7.72 -6.38
CA TYR A 119 2.92 7.98 -6.45
C TYR A 119 3.56 7.37 -7.71
N LEU A 120 4.77 7.83 -8.01
CA LEU A 120 5.68 7.23 -8.97
C LEU A 120 7.02 6.94 -8.29
N ILE A 121 7.70 5.87 -8.71
CA ILE A 121 9.12 5.65 -8.46
C ILE A 121 9.87 5.81 -9.77
N VAL A 122 10.76 6.81 -9.80
CA VAL A 122 11.53 7.16 -10.99
C VAL A 122 13.02 7.10 -10.72
N TYR A 123 13.77 6.62 -11.70
CA TYR A 123 15.24 6.57 -11.66
C TYR A 123 15.83 7.37 -12.82
N ALA A 124 16.95 8.03 -12.58
CA ALA A 124 17.74 8.60 -13.67
C ALA A 124 18.25 7.50 -14.60
N ASP A 125 18.23 7.78 -15.90
CA ASP A 125 18.85 6.95 -16.92
C ASP A 125 20.30 7.39 -17.15
N GLU A 126 21.14 6.47 -17.62
CA GLU A 126 22.55 6.72 -17.99
C GLU A 126 22.66 7.81 -19.08
N ASN A 127 21.62 7.99 -19.90
CA ASN A 127 21.55 8.99 -20.96
C ASN A 127 20.99 10.36 -20.51
N GLY A 128 20.78 10.57 -19.21
CA GLY A 128 20.25 11.83 -18.67
C GLY A 128 18.73 11.98 -18.72
N GLY A 129 18.00 10.91 -19.09
CA GLY A 129 16.54 10.81 -18.98
C GLY A 129 16.08 10.25 -17.63
N TYR A 130 14.80 9.90 -17.54
CA TYR A 130 14.22 9.21 -16.38
C TYR A 130 13.37 8.03 -16.83
N ARG A 131 13.34 7.00 -15.99
CA ARG A 131 12.57 5.78 -16.21
C ARG A 131 11.59 5.56 -15.07
N LEU A 132 10.36 5.17 -15.41
CA LEU A 132 9.32 4.77 -14.47
C LEU A 132 9.52 3.32 -14.07
N THR A 133 9.73 3.05 -12.79
CA THR A 133 10.00 1.69 -12.28
C THR A 133 8.87 1.12 -11.44
N GLU A 134 8.02 1.96 -10.90
CA GLU A 134 6.82 1.56 -10.15
C GLU A 134 5.88 2.76 -10.11
N TYR A 135 4.58 2.51 -10.00
CA TYR A 135 3.58 3.52 -9.66
C TYR A 135 2.45 2.87 -8.89
N GLY A 136 1.75 3.66 -8.09
CA GLY A 136 0.56 3.21 -7.40
C GLY A 136 -0.45 4.33 -7.31
N ARG A 137 -1.72 3.94 -7.24
CA ARG A 137 -2.86 4.84 -7.21
C ARG A 137 -3.65 4.60 -5.95
N GLY A 138 -3.99 5.68 -5.25
CA GLY A 138 -4.77 5.64 -4.03
C GLY A 138 -4.19 6.55 -2.95
N ASN A 139 -4.70 6.39 -1.74
CA ASN A 139 -4.44 7.29 -0.62
C ASN A 139 -3.31 6.82 0.29
N TYR A 140 -2.72 5.65 0.02
CA TYR A 140 -1.63 5.05 0.78
C TYR A 140 -0.37 4.89 -0.10
N PRO A 141 0.21 6.00 -0.61
CA PRO A 141 1.40 5.93 -1.45
C PRO A 141 2.61 5.41 -0.67
N LEU A 142 3.57 4.85 -1.42
CA LEU A 142 4.85 4.44 -0.86
C LEU A 142 5.58 5.63 -0.24
N PHE A 143 6.14 5.46 0.95
CA PHE A 143 6.79 6.54 1.71
C PHE A 143 5.86 7.72 2.04
N SER A 144 4.56 7.46 2.22
CA SER A 144 3.64 8.47 2.77
C SER A 144 4.09 8.90 4.17
N GLN A 145 4.16 10.22 4.37
CA GLN A 145 4.39 10.81 5.69
C GLN A 145 3.19 10.58 6.62
N GLN A 146 1.98 10.45 6.06
CA GLN A 146 0.79 10.14 6.84
C GLN A 146 0.86 8.71 7.39
N THR A 147 1.21 7.73 6.56
CA THR A 147 1.42 6.34 7.01
C THR A 147 2.53 6.25 8.06
N LEU A 148 3.65 6.95 7.85
CA LEU A 148 4.72 7.01 8.84
C LEU A 148 4.24 7.61 10.16
N TYR A 149 3.55 8.75 10.14
CA TYR A 149 2.99 9.39 11.34
C TYR A 149 2.08 8.44 12.13
N GLN A 150 1.16 7.75 11.45
CA GLN A 150 0.28 6.77 12.08
C GLN A 150 1.06 5.63 12.74
N SER A 151 2.13 5.19 12.09
CA SER A 151 3.02 4.14 12.62
C SER A 151 3.73 4.61 13.89
N LEU A 152 4.26 5.84 13.89
CA LEU A 152 4.93 6.44 15.06
C LEU A 152 3.97 6.65 16.23
N VAL A 153 2.71 7.03 15.97
CA VAL A 153 1.67 7.11 17.00
C VAL A 153 1.41 5.72 17.60
N ARG A 154 1.21 4.69 16.75
CA ARG A 154 0.93 3.31 17.19
C ARG A 154 2.09 2.72 18.01
N LEU A 155 3.33 3.05 17.65
CA LEU A 155 4.54 2.62 18.34
C LEU A 155 4.90 3.51 19.54
N GLU A 156 4.08 4.51 19.86
CA GLU A 156 4.31 5.49 20.93
C GLU A 156 5.64 6.26 20.77
N LEU A 157 6.14 6.39 19.54
CA LEU A 157 7.39 7.07 19.22
C LEU A 157 7.21 8.56 18.89
N ILE A 158 5.98 9.00 18.65
CA ILE A 158 5.68 10.34 18.11
C ILE A 158 6.08 11.48 19.06
N GLU A 159 6.11 11.23 20.37
CA GLU A 159 6.46 12.22 21.39
C GLU A 159 7.98 12.45 21.51
N TYR A 160 8.78 11.62 20.84
CA TYR A 160 10.23 11.68 20.91
C TYR A 160 10.82 12.34 19.66
N ALA A 161 11.99 12.96 19.80
CA ALA A 161 12.76 13.38 18.64
C ALA A 161 13.20 12.13 17.85
N TYR A 162 12.81 12.06 16.58
CA TYR A 162 13.12 10.94 15.70
C TYR A 162 13.69 11.42 14.36
N ARG A 163 14.39 10.51 13.69
CA ARG A 163 14.82 10.63 12.31
C ARG A 163 14.33 9.41 11.54
N ALA A 164 13.64 9.65 10.43
CA ALA A 164 13.19 8.61 9.52
C ALA A 164 13.92 8.73 8.18
N GLU A 165 14.60 7.67 7.77
CA GLU A 165 15.35 7.61 6.51
C GLU A 165 14.70 6.58 5.57
N PRO A 166 14.43 6.94 4.30
CA PRO A 166 13.82 6.03 3.34
C PRO A 166 14.88 5.12 2.72
N TYR A 167 14.59 3.82 2.68
CA TYR A 167 15.37 2.81 1.99
C TYR A 167 14.47 2.04 1.03
N TYR A 168 14.78 2.10 -0.27
CA TYR A 168 14.06 1.38 -1.30
C TYR A 168 14.99 0.36 -1.95
N TYR A 169 14.82 -0.92 -1.63
CA TYR A 169 15.63 -2.01 -2.15
C TYR A 169 15.03 -2.62 -3.42
N ASN A 170 13.71 -2.70 -3.47
CA ASN A 170 12.93 -3.13 -4.63
C ASN A 170 11.44 -2.83 -4.37
N PRO A 171 10.57 -2.99 -5.38
CA PRO A 171 9.13 -2.81 -5.24
C PRO A 171 8.44 -3.48 -4.06
N LEU A 172 8.96 -4.58 -3.49
CA LEU A 172 8.33 -5.26 -2.35
C LEU A 172 9.06 -5.02 -1.03
N GLN A 173 10.21 -4.34 -1.05
CA GLN A 173 11.05 -4.10 0.12
C GLN A 173 11.42 -2.61 0.19
N ALA A 174 10.46 -1.82 0.67
CA ALA A 174 10.61 -0.40 0.90
C ALA A 174 10.41 -0.12 2.39
N VAL A 175 11.34 0.59 3.02
CA VAL A 175 11.47 0.63 4.48
C VAL A 175 11.79 2.03 4.95
N TRP A 176 11.12 2.46 6.01
CA TRP A 176 11.57 3.55 6.85
C TRP A 176 12.50 2.99 7.93
N GLN A 177 13.74 3.46 7.96
CA GLN A 177 14.62 3.29 9.12
C GLN A 177 14.37 4.46 10.08
N VAL A 178 13.79 4.18 11.24
CA VAL A 178 13.48 5.17 12.26
C VAL A 178 14.45 5.02 13.43
N THR A 179 15.18 6.10 13.70
CA THR A 179 16.04 6.24 14.88
C THR A 179 15.42 7.27 15.82
N VAL A 180 15.33 6.94 17.10
CA VAL A 180 14.75 7.80 18.15
C VAL A 180 15.86 8.21 19.11
N GLU A 181 15.87 9.48 19.52
CA GLU A 181 16.87 9.99 20.44
C GLU A 181 16.79 9.23 21.79
N ASN A 182 17.96 8.79 22.29
CA ASN A 182 18.10 8.00 23.52
C ASN A 182 17.45 6.60 23.51
N ALA A 183 16.99 6.11 22.36
CA ALA A 183 16.59 4.71 22.21
C ALA A 183 17.81 3.79 22.05
N ASP A 184 17.68 2.55 22.53
CA ASP A 184 18.68 1.49 22.42
C ASP A 184 18.53 0.64 21.15
N ARG A 185 17.56 0.97 20.29
CA ARG A 185 17.27 0.25 19.06
C ARG A 185 16.83 1.16 17.92
N VAL A 186 16.81 0.57 16.73
CA VAL A 186 16.26 1.13 15.50
C VAL A 186 14.93 0.42 15.21
N TRP A 187 13.97 1.15 14.65
CA TRP A 187 12.73 0.58 14.13
C TRP A 187 12.79 0.56 12.62
N TYR A 188 12.39 -0.58 12.05
CA TYR A 188 12.21 -0.72 10.62
C TYR A 188 10.72 -0.85 10.36
N ILE A 189 10.19 0.08 9.58
CA ILE A 189 8.76 0.17 9.29
C ILE A 189 8.58 0.00 7.79
N ASP A 190 7.71 -0.91 7.37
CA ASP A 190 7.35 -1.07 5.97
C ASP A 190 6.77 0.24 5.43
N ALA A 191 7.37 0.77 4.37
CA ALA A 191 7.05 2.09 3.85
C ALA A 191 5.72 2.15 3.08
N LYS A 192 5.08 1.00 2.83
CA LYS A 192 3.77 0.92 2.17
C LYS A 192 2.64 0.82 3.19
N THR A 193 2.77 -0.05 4.18
CA THR A 193 1.73 -0.44 5.14
C THR A 193 1.87 0.24 6.49
N GLY A 194 3.07 0.72 6.83
CA GLY A 194 3.38 1.27 8.14
C GLY A 194 3.59 0.22 9.25
N GLU A 195 3.62 -1.07 8.90
CA GLU A 195 3.87 -2.15 9.87
C GLU A 195 5.34 -2.19 10.31
N GLU A 196 5.57 -2.41 11.60
CA GLU A 196 6.92 -2.69 12.10
C GLU A 196 7.37 -4.06 11.58
N LEU A 197 8.56 -4.12 10.98
CA LEU A 197 9.14 -5.36 10.48
C LEU A 197 9.60 -6.25 11.66
N PRO A 198 9.56 -7.59 11.52
CA PRO A 198 9.79 -8.53 12.62
C PRO A 198 11.27 -8.66 13.04
N PHE A 199 12.15 -7.78 12.57
CA PHE A 199 13.58 -7.78 12.85
C PHE A 199 14.10 -6.40 13.21
N MET A 200 15.20 -6.40 13.97
CA MET A 200 15.81 -5.18 14.53
C MET A 200 17.20 -4.89 13.95
N SER A 201 17.72 -5.74 13.07
CA SER A 201 19.02 -5.57 12.42
C SER A 201 18.86 -5.34 10.92
N ALA A 202 19.75 -4.52 10.36
CA ALA A 202 19.88 -4.34 8.92
C ALA A 202 20.38 -5.60 8.20
N ASP A 203 20.88 -6.61 8.92
CA ASP A 203 21.41 -7.86 8.33
C ASP A 203 20.36 -8.65 7.55
N SER A 204 19.07 -8.43 7.81
CA SER A 204 17.95 -9.06 7.08
C SER A 204 17.57 -8.31 5.80
N PHE A 205 18.17 -7.14 5.56
CA PHE A 205 17.97 -6.44 4.29
C PHE A 205 18.78 -7.08 3.18
N PRO A 206 18.24 -7.09 1.95
CA PRO A 206 19.04 -7.49 0.81
C PRO A 206 20.27 -6.59 0.75
N GLU A 207 21.43 -7.19 0.46
CA GLU A 207 22.63 -6.44 0.15
C GLU A 207 22.27 -5.34 -0.85
N PRO A 208 22.69 -4.08 -0.63
CA PRO A 208 22.47 -3.01 -1.58
C PRO A 208 23.20 -3.40 -2.85
N SER A 209 22.52 -4.12 -3.76
CA SER A 209 23.10 -4.46 -5.03
C SER A 209 23.27 -3.12 -5.73
N PHE A 210 24.53 -2.69 -5.84
CA PHE A 210 24.97 -1.46 -6.51
C PHE A 210 24.58 -1.43 -8.01
N SER A 211 23.77 -2.37 -8.47
CA SER A 211 23.22 -2.46 -9.80
C SER A 211 21.70 -2.70 -9.75
N MET A 212 20.96 -1.86 -9.04
CA MET A 212 19.59 -1.58 -9.48
C MET A 212 19.66 -0.80 -10.80
N LYS A 213 20.10 -1.47 -11.87
CA LYS A 213 19.75 -0.99 -13.21
C LYS A 213 18.23 -0.83 -13.19
N PRO A 214 17.70 0.32 -13.66
CA PRO A 214 16.26 0.52 -13.71
C PRO A 214 15.62 -0.75 -14.26
N PHE A 215 14.71 -1.36 -13.49
CA PHE A 215 14.08 -2.65 -13.84
C PHE A 215 13.20 -2.57 -15.09
N THR A 216 13.15 -1.38 -15.69
CA THR A 216 12.30 -0.99 -16.78
C THR A 216 13.09 -0.14 -17.78
N THR A 217 12.54 -0.03 -18.98
CA THR A 217 12.96 0.91 -20.02
C THR A 217 11.92 2.01 -20.27
N ALA A 218 10.84 2.04 -19.47
CA ALA A 218 9.71 2.95 -19.53
C ALA A 218 10.13 4.41 -19.34
N GLY A 219 10.59 5.05 -20.40
CA GLY A 219 10.82 6.49 -20.47
C GLY A 219 9.51 7.26 -20.66
N SER A 220 9.56 8.58 -20.41
CA SER A 220 8.39 9.46 -20.42
C SER A 220 7.70 9.64 -21.77
N LEU A 221 8.32 9.16 -22.86
CA LEU A 221 7.75 9.15 -24.20
C LEU A 221 7.02 7.85 -24.54
N HIS A 222 7.16 6.81 -23.71
CA HIS A 222 6.45 5.56 -23.90
C HIS A 222 4.98 5.72 -23.48
N THR A 223 4.11 4.93 -24.10
CA THR A 223 2.66 4.93 -23.90
C THR A 223 2.18 3.55 -23.48
N ILE A 224 1.01 3.48 -22.87
CA ILE A 224 0.38 2.20 -22.52
C ILE A 224 -0.36 1.68 -23.75
N ILE A 225 0.09 0.54 -24.26
CA ILE A 225 -0.44 -0.08 -25.49
C ILE A 225 -1.43 -1.21 -25.21
N GLN A 226 -1.43 -1.73 -23.99
CA GLN A 226 -2.37 -2.75 -23.54
C GLN A 226 -2.62 -2.61 -22.05
N ALA A 227 -3.88 -2.72 -21.63
CA ALA A 227 -4.26 -2.76 -20.23
C ALA A 227 -5.47 -3.66 -20.05
N SER A 228 -5.56 -4.33 -18.91
CA SER A 228 -6.78 -5.04 -18.50
C SER A 228 -6.83 -5.09 -16.99
N HIS A 229 -8.04 -5.12 -16.46
CA HIS A 229 -8.30 -5.24 -15.03
C HIS A 229 -9.48 -6.19 -14.82
N THR A 230 -9.56 -6.70 -13.60
CA THR A 230 -10.65 -7.53 -13.08
C THR A 230 -10.78 -7.28 -11.58
N SER A 231 -11.83 -7.80 -10.96
CA SER A 231 -11.99 -7.75 -9.51
C SER A 231 -10.87 -8.58 -8.85
N PRO A 232 -10.17 -8.03 -7.83
CA PRO A 232 -9.19 -8.80 -7.08
C PRO A 232 -9.85 -9.96 -6.33
N VAL A 233 -9.12 -11.06 -6.18
CA VAL A 233 -9.50 -12.18 -5.31
C VAL A 233 -8.83 -12.02 -3.94
N ASP A 234 -9.55 -12.33 -2.87
CA ASP A 234 -8.99 -12.31 -1.51
C ASP A 234 -7.86 -13.36 -1.40
N PRO A 235 -6.59 -12.96 -1.15
CA PRO A 235 -5.47 -13.88 -1.04
C PRO A 235 -5.61 -14.90 0.10
N TYR A 236 -6.45 -14.60 1.09
CA TYR A 236 -6.69 -15.46 2.25
C TYR A 236 -7.94 -16.34 2.09
N GLY A 237 -8.72 -16.15 1.03
CA GLY A 237 -9.97 -16.89 0.82
C GLY A 237 -9.76 -18.38 0.49
N THR A 238 -8.76 -18.69 -0.36
CA THR A 238 -8.46 -20.07 -0.80
C THR A 238 -7.09 -20.57 -0.37
N LEU A 239 -6.19 -19.66 0.05
CA LEU A 239 -4.80 -19.96 0.40
C LEU A 239 -4.04 -20.75 -0.70
N SER A 240 -4.33 -20.45 -1.98
CA SER A 240 -3.67 -21.10 -3.12
C SER A 240 -2.15 -20.91 -3.09
N TRP A 241 -1.65 -19.83 -2.50
CA TRP A 241 -0.23 -19.57 -2.31
C TRP A 241 0.44 -20.44 -1.22
N VAL A 242 -0.33 -21.08 -0.34
CA VAL A 242 0.19 -21.98 0.70
C VAL A 242 0.27 -23.42 0.21
N GLN A 243 -0.76 -23.88 -0.51
CA GLN A 243 -0.92 -25.29 -0.89
C GLN A 243 -0.80 -25.55 -2.39
N GLY A 244 -0.84 -24.50 -3.20
CA GLY A 244 -0.86 -24.59 -4.65
C GLY A 244 0.51 -24.74 -5.27
N ILE A 245 0.50 -24.96 -6.58
CA ILE A 245 1.70 -25.04 -7.39
C ILE A 245 1.86 -23.68 -8.08
N PRO A 246 3.01 -23.00 -7.92
CA PRO A 246 3.23 -21.73 -8.58
C PRO A 246 3.25 -21.92 -10.11
N ALA A 247 2.70 -20.95 -10.83
CA ALA A 247 2.87 -20.85 -12.27
C ALA A 247 4.36 -20.71 -12.61
N ALA A 248 4.86 -21.60 -13.46
CA ALA A 248 6.27 -21.66 -13.84
C ALA A 248 6.44 -21.83 -15.36
N GLY A 249 7.56 -21.35 -15.89
CA GLY A 249 7.97 -21.54 -17.28
C GLY A 249 7.66 -20.36 -18.21
N GLY A 250 8.00 -20.53 -19.49
CA GLY A 250 7.68 -19.56 -20.54
C GLY A 250 6.17 -19.43 -20.73
N GLY A 251 5.68 -18.23 -21.01
CA GLY A 251 4.24 -17.96 -21.18
C GLY A 251 3.52 -17.45 -19.93
N LEU A 252 4.25 -17.16 -18.84
CA LEU A 252 3.66 -16.67 -17.58
C LEU A 252 2.76 -15.44 -17.79
N PHE A 253 3.23 -14.48 -18.57
CA PHE A 253 2.46 -13.25 -18.80
C PHE A 253 1.19 -13.52 -19.59
N GLU A 254 1.25 -14.36 -20.61
CA GLU A 254 0.12 -14.76 -21.43
C GLU A 254 -0.93 -15.51 -20.58
N SER A 255 -0.47 -16.36 -19.65
CA SER A 255 -1.34 -17.02 -18.66
C SER A 255 -1.99 -16.02 -17.71
N LEU A 256 -1.22 -15.06 -17.19
CA LEU A 256 -1.72 -13.98 -16.34
C LEU A 256 -2.81 -13.17 -17.05
N GLN A 257 -2.57 -12.80 -18.31
CA GLN A 257 -3.53 -12.07 -19.15
C GLN A 257 -4.82 -12.87 -19.35
N ALA A 258 -4.70 -14.18 -19.62
CA ALA A 258 -5.85 -15.06 -19.81
C ALA A 258 -6.70 -15.18 -18.53
N GLN A 259 -6.04 -15.34 -17.38
CA GLN A 259 -6.69 -15.43 -16.06
C GLN A 259 -7.42 -14.15 -15.67
N ILE A 260 -6.78 -12.99 -15.85
CA ILE A 260 -7.39 -11.68 -15.61
C ILE A 260 -8.63 -11.49 -16.50
N LYS A 261 -8.51 -11.81 -17.79
CA LYS A 261 -9.64 -11.72 -18.73
C LYS A 261 -10.79 -12.69 -18.39
N ALA A 262 -10.47 -13.84 -17.82
CA ALA A 262 -11.45 -14.84 -17.39
C ALA A 262 -12.14 -14.49 -16.07
N GLY A 263 -11.70 -13.44 -15.37
CA GLY A 263 -12.25 -13.06 -14.06
C GLY A 263 -11.73 -13.91 -12.90
N THR A 264 -10.63 -14.64 -13.11
CA THR A 264 -10.01 -15.52 -12.12
C THR A 264 -8.53 -15.16 -11.99
N PRO A 265 -8.19 -13.93 -11.55
CA PRO A 265 -6.80 -13.52 -11.44
C PRO A 265 -6.06 -14.37 -10.39
N PRO A 266 -4.75 -14.58 -10.56
CA PRO A 266 -3.97 -15.34 -9.58
C PRO A 266 -3.72 -14.52 -8.31
N VAL A 267 -3.27 -15.20 -7.26
CA VAL A 267 -2.63 -14.57 -6.10
C VAL A 267 -1.12 -14.53 -6.35
N TYR A 268 -0.49 -13.37 -6.14
CA TYR A 268 0.97 -13.30 -6.09
C TYR A 268 1.42 -13.54 -4.65
N ALA A 269 2.49 -14.31 -4.41
CA ALA A 269 3.10 -14.38 -3.10
C ALA A 269 4.63 -14.37 -3.17
N ALA A 270 5.24 -13.72 -2.18
CA ALA A 270 6.68 -13.61 -2.04
C ALA A 270 7.11 -13.81 -0.57
N GLU A 271 8.29 -14.39 -0.40
CA GLU A 271 9.01 -14.43 0.86
C GLU A 271 10.10 -13.35 0.82
N LEU A 272 10.04 -12.41 1.76
CA LEU A 272 10.90 -11.24 1.85
C LEU A 272 11.81 -11.35 3.07
N TYR A 273 12.92 -10.62 3.04
CA TYR A 273 13.86 -10.50 4.17
C TYR A 273 14.32 -11.86 4.71
N ASP A 274 14.84 -12.71 3.81
CA ASP A 274 15.25 -14.08 4.08
C ASP A 274 14.15 -14.95 4.74
N GLY A 275 12.90 -14.77 4.28
CA GLY A 275 11.76 -15.57 4.70
C GLY A 275 11.09 -15.11 5.99
N GLN A 276 11.47 -13.95 6.54
CA GLN A 276 10.87 -13.42 7.77
C GLN A 276 9.50 -12.77 7.55
N VAL A 277 9.20 -12.37 6.31
CA VAL A 277 7.92 -11.78 5.95
C VAL A 277 7.39 -12.48 4.71
N THR A 278 6.18 -13.03 4.78
CA THR A 278 5.47 -13.55 3.60
C THR A 278 4.36 -12.59 3.24
N ILE A 279 4.34 -12.14 1.98
CA ILE A 279 3.29 -11.26 1.49
C ILE A 279 2.47 -11.98 0.42
N PRO A 280 1.17 -12.22 0.64
CA PRO A 280 0.25 -12.58 -0.43
C PRO A 280 -0.49 -11.33 -0.92
N LEU A 281 -0.47 -11.08 -2.22
CA LEU A 281 -1.08 -9.93 -2.87
C LEU A 281 -2.12 -10.38 -3.90
N ALA A 282 -3.28 -9.73 -3.88
CA ALA A 282 -4.31 -9.96 -4.89
C ALA A 282 -3.87 -9.33 -6.22
N VAL A 283 -3.78 -10.11 -7.28
CA VAL A 283 -3.62 -9.54 -8.63
C VAL A 283 -4.99 -9.08 -9.12
N SER A 284 -5.03 -7.91 -9.75
CA SER A 284 -6.26 -7.34 -10.31
C SER A 284 -6.12 -6.86 -11.74
N GLY A 285 -4.92 -6.86 -12.33
CA GLY A 285 -4.74 -6.30 -13.67
C GLY A 285 -3.31 -6.31 -14.17
N TYR A 286 -3.12 -5.71 -15.34
CA TYR A 286 -1.80 -5.46 -15.93
C TYR A 286 -1.82 -4.26 -16.88
N GLN A 287 -0.63 -3.72 -17.15
CA GLN A 287 -0.37 -2.74 -18.19
C GLN A 287 0.90 -3.12 -18.97
N VAL A 288 0.89 -2.89 -20.28
CA VAL A 288 2.05 -3.05 -21.16
C VAL A 288 2.39 -1.70 -21.75
N TRP A 289 3.63 -1.27 -21.55
CA TRP A 289 4.16 -0.04 -22.09
C TRP A 289 4.82 -0.28 -23.44
N SER A 290 4.83 0.73 -24.32
CA SER A 290 5.40 0.65 -25.66
C SER A 290 6.92 0.40 -25.67
N GLY A 291 7.60 0.65 -24.55
CA GLY A 291 8.99 0.26 -24.31
C GLY A 291 9.22 -1.24 -24.06
N GLY A 292 8.15 -2.03 -23.97
CA GLY A 292 8.17 -3.48 -23.74
C GLY A 292 7.96 -3.88 -22.28
N ASP A 293 8.02 -2.94 -21.34
CA ASP A 293 7.81 -3.21 -19.92
C ASP A 293 6.38 -3.63 -19.64
N ARG A 294 6.26 -4.62 -18.75
CA ARG A 294 4.99 -5.20 -18.30
C ARG A 294 4.86 -4.93 -16.82
N PHE A 295 3.78 -4.26 -16.43
CA PHE A 295 3.43 -4.01 -15.05
C PHE A 295 2.23 -4.86 -14.68
N VAL A 296 2.28 -5.45 -13.48
CA VAL A 296 1.17 -6.19 -12.89
C VAL A 296 0.53 -5.30 -11.83
N GLN A 297 -0.79 -5.17 -11.90
CA GLN A 297 -1.58 -4.49 -10.90
C GLN A 297 -1.85 -5.46 -9.74
N VAL A 298 -1.43 -5.07 -8.54
CA VAL A 298 -1.66 -5.80 -7.29
C VAL A 298 -2.34 -4.87 -6.28
N VAL A 299 -3.11 -5.43 -5.36
CA VAL A 299 -3.76 -4.67 -4.29
C VAL A 299 -2.99 -4.84 -2.98
N GLN A 300 -2.57 -3.72 -2.39
CA GLN A 300 -1.96 -3.64 -1.06
C GLN A 300 -2.39 -2.30 -0.44
N ASP A 301 -3.50 -2.30 0.30
CA ASP A 301 -4.33 -1.15 0.68
C ASP A 301 -4.98 -0.44 -0.54
N ASP A 302 -4.18 -0.10 -1.55
CA ASP A 302 -4.61 0.43 -2.83
C ASP A 302 -3.91 -0.30 -4.00
N ASP A 303 -4.14 0.18 -5.23
CA ASP A 303 -3.54 -0.36 -6.46
C ASP A 303 -2.05 -0.01 -6.57
N ARG A 304 -1.22 -1.02 -6.79
CA ARG A 304 0.20 -0.88 -7.14
C ARG A 304 0.49 -1.56 -8.46
N TYR A 305 1.24 -0.90 -9.32
CA TYR A 305 1.70 -1.42 -10.60
C TYR A 305 3.20 -1.71 -10.50
N LEU A 306 3.51 -3.00 -10.39
CA LEU A 306 4.87 -3.49 -10.15
C LEU A 306 5.41 -4.18 -11.41
N PRO A 307 6.69 -3.99 -11.78
CA PRO A 307 7.25 -4.65 -12.96
C PRO A 307 7.20 -6.18 -12.83
N LEU A 308 6.71 -6.86 -13.87
CA LEU A 308 6.62 -8.32 -13.92
C LEU A 308 7.99 -8.99 -13.70
N ASP A 309 9.05 -8.42 -14.27
CA ASP A 309 10.42 -8.93 -14.14
C ASP A 309 10.92 -8.88 -12.69
N VAL A 310 10.45 -7.92 -11.90
CA VAL A 310 10.73 -7.89 -10.44
C VAL A 310 9.93 -8.97 -9.74
N LEU A 311 8.62 -9.04 -9.98
CA LEU A 311 7.74 -10.01 -9.33
C LEU A 311 8.19 -11.46 -9.56
N THR A 312 8.61 -11.78 -10.78
CA THR A 312 9.13 -13.12 -11.11
C THR A 312 10.45 -13.49 -10.47
N ARG A 313 11.24 -12.49 -10.00
CA ARG A 313 12.47 -12.72 -9.25
C ARG A 313 12.23 -12.87 -7.75
N LEU A 314 11.24 -12.15 -7.22
CA LEU A 314 10.98 -12.07 -5.79
C LEU A 314 9.95 -13.09 -5.29
N GLY A 315 9.12 -13.63 -6.17
CA GLY A 315 8.05 -14.52 -5.78
C GLY A 315 7.38 -15.21 -6.95
N HIS A 316 6.15 -15.65 -6.71
CA HIS A 316 5.42 -16.53 -7.62
C HIS A 316 3.95 -16.17 -7.73
N PHE A 317 3.34 -16.55 -8.85
CA PHE A 317 1.90 -16.42 -9.08
C PHE A 317 1.22 -17.78 -8.89
N TYR A 318 0.09 -17.77 -8.18
CA TYR A 318 -0.68 -18.95 -7.80
C TYR A 318 -2.10 -18.82 -8.38
N PRO A 319 -2.49 -19.69 -9.33
CA PRO A 319 -3.82 -19.68 -9.94
C PRO A 319 -4.97 -19.95 -8.96
#